data_AF-A0A6B2SN52-F1
#
_entry.id   AF-A0A6B2SN52-F1
#
_cell.length_a   1.000
_cell.length_b   1.000
_cell.length_c   1.000
_cell.angle_alpha   90.00
_cell.angle_beta   90.00
_cell.angle_gamma   90.00
#
_symmetry.space_group_name_H-M   'P 1'
#
loop_
_entity.id
_entity.type
_entity.pdbx_description
1 polymer ?
#
loop_
_entity_poly.entity_id
_entity_poly.type
_entity_poly.pdbx_seq_one_letter_code
_entity_poly.pdbx_strand_id
1 'polypeptide(L)' 'RRLPLRAAAMLLRVLDEAGDRAAPRLEVLVAQWSEAFAERFRARWVPLEHQVEHQSRTTVAAARYARVQADGDRGTG' A
#
# COMPACT_ATOMS: atom_id res chain seq x y z
N ARG A 1 6.88 8.56 12.88
CA ARG A 1 5.62 8.98 12.22
C ARG A 1 5.63 8.41 10.79
N ARG A 2 4.89 7.31 10.50
CA ARG A 2 4.93 6.60 9.20
C ARG A 2 3.86 7.08 8.20
N LEU A 3 2.76 7.64 8.70
CA LEU A 3 1.65 8.12 7.89
C LEU A 3 2.04 9.23 6.88
N PRO A 4 2.89 10.21 7.24
CA PRO A 4 3.30 11.25 6.28
C PRO A 4 4.15 10.70 5.12
N LEU A 5 5.05 9.75 5.40
CA LEU A 5 5.88 9.12 4.38
C LEU A 5 5.03 8.27 3.42
N ARG A 6 4.07 7.51 3.94
CA ARG A 6 3.14 6.74 3.10
C ARG A 6 2.29 7.64 2.22
N ALA A 7 1.74 8.71 2.77
CA ALA A 7 0.95 9.66 1.99
C ALA A 7 1.78 10.32 0.87
N ALA A 8 3.02 10.73 1.17
CA ALA A 8 3.94 11.30 0.18
C ALA A 8 4.32 10.29 -0.93
N ALA A 9 4.60 9.02 -0.56
CA ALA A 9 4.90 7.98 -1.53
C ALA A 9 3.69 7.59 -2.40
N MET A 10 2.49 7.60 -1.83
CA MET A 10 1.25 7.38 -2.60
C MET A 10 0.99 8.53 -3.57
N LEU A 11 1.18 9.78 -3.13
CA LEU A 11 1.06 10.95 -4.01
C LEU A 11 2.10 10.93 -5.13
N LEU A 12 3.35 10.54 -4.84
CA LEU A 12 4.41 10.38 -5.83
C LEU A 12 3.98 9.43 -6.95
N ARG A 13 3.40 8.28 -6.61
CA ARG A 13 2.90 7.33 -7.61
C ARG A 13 1.85 7.96 -8.55
N VAL A 14 0.89 8.68 -7.99
CA VAL A 14 -0.17 9.33 -8.78
C VAL A 14 0.41 10.41 -9.70
N LEU A 15 1.37 11.20 -9.22
CA LEU A 15 2.01 12.25 -10.01
C LEU A 15 2.91 11.70 -11.11
N ASP A 16 3.63 10.61 -10.83
CA ASP A 16 4.48 9.92 -11.81
C ASP A 16 3.64 9.31 -12.95
N GLU A 17 2.55 8.61 -12.59
CA GLU A 17 1.57 8.09 -13.56
C GLU A 17 0.94 9.18 -14.43
N ALA A 18 0.76 10.38 -13.86
CA ALA A 18 0.22 11.54 -14.57
C ALA A 18 1.27 12.34 -15.37
N GLY A 19 2.56 12.01 -15.27
CA GLY A 19 3.64 12.79 -15.87
C GLY A 19 3.76 14.21 -15.31
N ASP A 20 3.33 14.43 -14.06
CA ASP A 20 3.30 15.75 -13.45
C ASP A 20 4.72 16.24 -13.10
N ARG A 21 5.00 17.51 -13.42
CA ARG A 21 6.30 18.17 -13.18
C ARG A 21 6.73 18.21 -11.71
N ALA A 22 5.83 17.98 -10.76
CA ALA A 22 6.13 17.93 -9.34
C ALA A 22 6.69 16.57 -8.89
N ALA A 23 6.55 15.50 -9.69
CA ALA A 23 7.00 14.16 -9.32
C ALA A 23 8.49 14.09 -8.93
N PRO A 24 9.44 14.68 -9.69
CA PRO A 24 10.87 14.60 -9.33
C PRO A 24 11.20 15.27 -8.00
N ARG A 25 10.53 16.38 -7.67
CA ARG A 25 10.74 17.06 -6.39
C ARG A 25 10.20 16.25 -5.22
N LEU A 26 9.05 15.60 -5.41
CA LEU A 26 8.44 14.75 -4.39
C LEU A 26 9.24 13.46 -4.18
N GLU A 27 9.83 12.90 -5.23
CA GLU A 27 10.75 11.76 -5.17
C GLU A 27 11.93 12.03 -4.24
N VAL A 28 12.60 13.17 -4.40
CA VAL A 28 13.73 13.58 -3.54
C VAL A 28 13.30 13.67 -2.07
N LEU A 29 12.13 14.23 -1.78
CA LEU A 29 11.61 14.33 -0.41
C LEU A 29 11.27 12.96 0.19
N VAL A 30 10.65 12.07 -0.59
CA VAL A 30 10.35 10.70 -0.17
C VAL A 30 11.64 9.92 0.10
N ALA A 31 12.67 10.09 -0.72
CA ALA A 31 13.98 9.47 -0.52
C ALA A 31 14.63 9.94 0.78
N GLN A 32 14.75 11.25 0.99
CA GLN A 32 15.34 11.83 2.20
C GLN A 32 14.61 11.38 3.48
N TRP A 33 13.28 11.37 3.44
CA TRP A 33 12.49 10.95 4.60
C TRP A 33 12.55 9.45 4.84
N SER A 34 12.70 8.64 3.79
CA SER A 34 12.90 7.20 3.91
C SER A 34 14.25 6.88 4.55
N GLU A 35 15.31 7.58 4.14
CA GLU A 35 16.66 7.44 4.71
C GLU A 35 16.70 7.86 6.17
N ALA A 36 16.18 9.05 6.50
CA ALA A 36 16.07 9.51 7.89
C ALA A 36 15.21 8.57 8.75
N PHE A 37 14.20 7.91 8.17
CA PHE A 37 13.42 6.89 8.84
C PHE A 37 14.22 5.60 9.05
N ALA A 38 14.99 5.18 8.05
CA ALA A 38 15.82 3.98 8.10
C ALA A 38 16.91 4.11 9.17
N GLU A 39 17.63 5.22 9.20
CA GLU A 39 18.64 5.54 10.20
C GLU A 39 18.04 5.57 11.61
N ARG A 40 16.94 6.32 11.80
CA ARG A 40 16.36 6.51 13.13
C ARG A 40 15.75 5.23 13.72
N PHE A 41 15.20 4.37 12.89
CA PHE A 41 14.52 3.15 13.36
C PHE A 41 15.31 1.87 13.12
N ARG A 42 16.59 1.98 12.70
CA ARG A 42 17.40 0.85 12.21
C ARG A 42 16.56 -0.08 11.35
N ALA A 43 15.87 0.50 10.37
CA ALA A 43 14.79 -0.19 9.66
C ALA A 43 15.32 -1.48 9.05
N ARG A 44 15.03 -2.60 9.72
CA ARG A 44 15.29 -3.92 9.20
C ARG A 44 14.33 -4.13 8.05
N TRP A 45 14.87 -4.44 6.87
CA TRP A 45 14.07 -4.94 5.75
C TRP A 45 13.29 -6.16 6.24
N VAL A 46 11.97 -6.05 6.25
CA VAL A 46 11.08 -7.15 6.60
C VAL A 46 10.76 -7.86 5.28
N PRO A 47 11.09 -9.16 5.14
CA PRO A 47 10.76 -9.93 3.95
C PRO A 47 9.26 -9.82 3.66
N LEU A 48 8.93 -9.21 2.52
CA LEU A 48 7.56 -8.84 2.17
C LEU A 48 6.81 -9.99 1.51
N GLU A 49 7.53 -11.00 1.01
CA GLU A 49 7.02 -12.02 0.11
C GLU A 49 5.96 -12.89 0.80
N HIS A 50 6.27 -13.37 2.00
CA HIS A 50 5.32 -14.15 2.80
C HIS A 50 4.11 -13.31 3.25
N GLN A 51 4.32 -12.01 3.48
CA GLN A 51 3.27 -11.11 3.93
C GLN A 51 2.32 -10.75 2.79
N VAL A 52 2.85 -10.53 1.59
CA VAL A 52 2.07 -10.32 0.37
C VAL A 52 1.25 -11.56 0.03
N GLU A 53 1.84 -12.75 0.11
CA GLU A 53 1.11 -14.00 -0.11
C GLU A 53 -0.06 -14.16 0.87
N HIS A 54 0.20 -13.93 2.16
CA HIS A 54 -0.82 -14.06 3.21
C HIS A 54 -1.95 -13.03 3.04
N GLN A 55 -1.61 -11.76 2.78
CA GLN A 55 -2.61 -10.69 2.60
C GLN A 55 -3.43 -10.88 1.31
N SER A 56 -2.80 -11.38 0.25
CA SER A 56 -3.50 -11.70 -1.01
C SER A 56 -4.50 -12.83 -0.80
N ARG A 57 -4.10 -13.92 -0.13
CA ARG A 57 -5.00 -15.03 0.22
C ARG A 57 -6.17 -14.57 1.08
N THR A 58 -5.90 -13.72 2.07
CA THR A 58 -6.93 -13.16 2.95
C THR A 58 -7.93 -12.33 2.17
N THR A 59 -7.45 -11.47 1.26
CA THR A 59 -8.28 -10.60 0.42
C THR A 59 -9.18 -11.42 -0.51
N VAL A 60 -8.62 -12.45 -1.17
CA VAL A 60 -9.38 -13.36 -2.05
C VAL A 60 -10.42 -14.15 -1.26
N ALA A 61 -10.08 -14.63 -0.06
CA ALA A 61 -11.03 -15.33 0.80
C ALA A 61 -12.18 -14.40 1.21
N ALA A 62 -11.88 -13.19 1.68
CA ALA A 62 -12.90 -12.21 2.05
C ALA A 62 -13.83 -11.86 0.89
N ALA A 63 -13.29 -11.66 -0.32
CA ALA A 63 -14.09 -11.40 -1.52
C ALA A 63 -15.01 -12.57 -1.89
N ARG A 64 -14.53 -13.82 -1.75
CA ARG A 64 -15.35 -15.02 -1.99
C ARG A 64 -16.48 -15.13 -0.96
N TYR A 65 -16.20 -14.93 0.32
CA TYR A 65 -17.23 -14.93 1.37
C TYR A 65 -18.28 -13.85 1.13
N ALA A 66 -17.87 -12.63 0.78
CA ALA A 66 -18.80 -11.54 0.47
C ALA A 66 -19.72 -11.88 -0.73
N ARG A 67 -19.20 -12.57 -1.76
CA ARG A 67 -20.01 -13.03 -2.89
C ARG A 67 -20.99 -14.14 -2.52
N VAL A 68 -20.54 -15.14 -1.76
CA VAL A 68 -21.41 -16.23 -1.28
C VAL A 68 -22.53 -15.68 -0.39
N GLN A 69 -22.22 -14.72 0.49
CA GLN A 69 -23.22 -14.02 1.29
C GLN A 69 -24.23 -13.28 0.40
N ALA A 70 -23.76 -12.54 -0.61
CA ALA A 70 -24.63 -11.79 -1.53
C ALA A 70 -25.47 -12.67 -2.48
N ASP A 71 -25.04 -13.91 -2.75
CA ASP A 71 -25.82 -14.90 -3.51
C ASP A 71 -26.81 -15.64 -2.59
N GLY A 72 -26.43 -15.92 -1.34
CA GLY A 72 -27.31 -16.49 -0.32
C GLY A 72 -28.47 -15.56 0.04
N ASP A 73 -28.21 -14.26 0.19
CA ASP A 73 -29.22 -13.24 0.45
C ASP A 73 -30.22 -13.07 -0.72
N ARG A 74 -29.81 -13.42 -1.95
CA ARG A 74 -30.67 -13.40 -3.15
C ARG A 74 -31.50 -14.67 -3.37
N GLY A 75 -31.19 -15.76 -2.67
CA GLY A 75 -31.90 -17.04 -2.78
C GLY A 75 -33.06 -17.22 -1.78
N THR A 76 -33.18 -16.31 -0.79
CA THR A 76 -34.21 -16.32 0.26
C THR A 76 -35.33 -15.27 0.08
N GLY A 77 -35.46 -14.70 -1.13
CA GLY A 77 -36.52 -13.74 -1.48
C GLY A 77 -37.72 -14.38 -2.16
#